data_AF-A0A1N7L415-F1
#
_entry.id   AF-A0A1N7L415-F1
#
_cell.length_a   1.000
_cell.length_b   1.000
_cell.length_c   1.000
_cell.angle_alpha   90.00
_cell.angle_beta   90.00
_cell.angle_gamma   90.00
#
_symmetry.space_group_name_H-M   'P 1'
#
loop_
_entity.id
_entity.type
_entity.pdbx_description
1 polymer ?
#
loop_
_entity_poly.entity_id
_entity_poly.type
_entity_poly.pdbx_seq_one_letter_code
_entity_poly.pdbx_strand_id
1 'polypeptide(L)'
;MGHRASIYASTHPVTRSDLKRHLVASTRVVTAYIEAIQCRELPGDRVDLVDLWRRMWGIDHVPIDMVAVMQRPLFTVDQVAEMVNVTSHTIRRAGNGFDRKWNLPEHVDLGERVRRYLPLHIHSWINRSAPEPWLVRRRGPLGPMGLTLKNAKPELQRGA
;
A
#
# COMPACT_ATOMS: atom_id res chain seq x y z
N MET A 1 0.67 -9.96 34.52
CA MET A 1 0.15 -8.90 33.63
C MET A 1 0.10 -9.46 32.22
N GLY A 2 -1.09 -9.75 31.70
CA GLY A 2 -1.25 -10.47 30.44
C GLY A 2 -0.89 -9.60 29.23
N HIS A 3 0.23 -9.92 28.57
CA HIS A 3 0.46 -9.46 27.21
C HIS A 3 -0.59 -10.10 26.30
N ARG A 4 -1.66 -9.37 25.99
CA ARG A 4 -2.43 -9.65 24.78
C ARG A 4 -1.46 -9.49 23.61
N ALA A 5 -0.99 -10.60 23.05
CA ALA A 5 -0.26 -10.57 21.79
C ALA A 5 -1.14 -9.80 20.79
N SER A 6 -0.63 -8.67 20.30
CA SER A 6 -1.34 -7.92 19.26
C SER A 6 -1.50 -8.85 18.07
N ILE A 7 -2.73 -9.06 17.60
CA ILE A 7 -2.99 -9.86 16.39
C ILE A 7 -2.46 -9.16 15.11
N TYR A 8 -2.15 -7.86 15.22
CA TYR A 8 -1.63 -7.04 14.14
C TYR A 8 -0.20 -6.57 14.42
N ALA A 9 0.60 -6.49 13.37
CA ALA A 9 1.93 -5.91 13.42
C ALA A 9 1.82 -4.40 13.70
N SER A 10 2.55 -3.94 14.71
CA SER A 10 2.62 -2.52 15.09
C SER A 10 3.86 -1.81 14.55
N THR A 11 4.93 -2.57 14.30
CA THR A 11 6.17 -2.10 13.69
C THR A 11 6.86 -3.28 13.01
N HIS A 12 7.55 -3.02 11.89
CA HIS A 12 8.40 -4.02 11.24
C HIS A 12 9.66 -3.34 10.70
N PRO A 13 10.75 -3.30 11.48
CA PRO A 13 11.97 -2.61 11.11
C PRO A 13 12.69 -3.32 9.95
N VAL A 14 12.94 -2.59 8.88
CA VAL A 14 13.67 -3.10 7.71
C VAL A 14 14.81 -2.16 7.30
N THR A 15 15.83 -2.71 6.64
CA THR A 15 16.94 -1.90 6.11
C THR A 15 16.51 -1.16 4.84
N ARG A 16 17.25 -0.10 4.46
CA ARG A 16 17.07 0.53 3.13
C ARG A 16 17.24 -0.45 1.97
N SER A 17 18.11 -1.46 2.12
CA SER A 17 18.31 -2.51 1.12
C SER A 17 17.08 -3.42 0.98
N ASP A 18 16.40 -3.74 2.09
CA ASP A 18 15.13 -4.47 2.06
C ASP A 18 14.04 -3.65 1.39
N LEU A 19 13.95 -2.35 1.72
CA LEU A 19 13.00 -1.44 1.08
C LEU A 19 13.21 -1.34 -0.42
N LYS A 20 14.46 -1.25 -0.86
CA LYS A 20 14.81 -1.26 -2.30
C LYS A 20 14.27 -2.51 -3.00
N ARG A 21 14.41 -3.68 -2.37
CA ARG A 21 13.88 -4.95 -2.88
C ARG A 21 12.36 -4.98 -2.87
N HIS A 22 11.75 -4.53 -1.77
CA HIS A 22 10.29 -4.49 -1.63
C HIS A 22 9.66 -3.54 -2.65
N LEU A 23 10.15 -2.31 -2.77
CA LEU A 23 9.63 -1.29 -3.68
C LEU A 23 10.06 -1.51 -5.14
N VAL A 24 11.02 -2.41 -5.39
CA VAL A 24 11.58 -2.70 -6.71
C VAL A 24 12.05 -1.41 -7.40
N ALA A 25 12.73 -0.53 -6.67
CA ALA A 25 13.11 0.80 -7.16
C ALA A 25 14.58 1.11 -6.86
N SER A 26 15.12 2.17 -7.46
CA SER A 26 16.50 2.61 -7.16
C SER A 26 16.57 3.27 -5.78
N THR A 27 17.73 3.25 -5.14
CA THR A 27 17.94 3.87 -3.82
C THR A 27 17.51 5.33 -3.80
N ARG A 28 17.83 6.09 -4.86
CA ARG A 28 17.45 7.49 -4.98
C ARG A 28 15.93 7.70 -4.96
N VAL A 29 15.19 6.87 -5.71
CA VAL A 29 13.71 6.94 -5.75
C VAL A 29 13.14 6.56 -4.38
N VAL A 30 13.65 5.50 -3.76
CA VAL A 30 13.19 5.04 -2.46
C VAL A 30 13.41 6.10 -1.38
N THR A 31 14.61 6.68 -1.28
CA THR A 31 14.90 7.73 -0.28
C THR A 31 14.00 8.95 -0.48
N ALA A 32 13.92 9.48 -1.71
CA ALA A 32 13.07 10.63 -2.00
C ALA A 32 11.59 10.36 -1.66
N TYR A 33 11.12 9.14 -1.93
CA TYR A 33 9.74 8.76 -1.65
C TYR A 33 9.46 8.66 -0.14
N ILE A 34 10.35 7.99 0.61
CA ILE A 34 10.27 7.85 2.08
C ILE A 34 10.22 9.22 2.76
N GLU A 35 11.06 10.15 2.32
CA GLU A 35 11.07 11.53 2.79
C GLU A 35 9.75 12.24 2.45
N ALA A 36 9.28 12.12 1.21
CA ALA A 36 8.06 12.78 0.74
C ALA A 36 6.81 12.35 1.51
N ILE A 37 6.69 11.06 1.82
CA ILE A 37 5.56 10.55 2.61
C ILE A 37 5.80 10.65 4.12
N GLN A 38 6.98 11.13 4.55
CA GLN A 38 7.40 11.22 5.95
C GLN A 38 7.29 9.88 6.70
N CYS A 39 7.74 8.79 6.07
CA CYS A 39 7.70 7.47 6.68
C CYS A 39 8.62 7.42 7.91
N ARG A 40 8.17 6.74 8.97
CA ARG A 40 8.89 6.65 10.23
C ARG A 40 10.25 5.95 10.07
N GLU A 41 11.31 6.67 10.42
CA GLU A 41 12.65 6.12 10.58
C GLU A 41 12.87 5.57 12.00
N LEU A 42 13.71 4.55 12.11
CA LEU A 42 14.01 3.79 13.32
C LEU A 42 15.53 3.76 13.55
N PRO A 43 15.99 3.52 14.80
CA PRO A 43 17.42 3.48 15.11
C PRO A 43 18.21 2.49 14.23
N GLY A 44 19.39 2.96 13.79
CA GLY A 44 20.29 2.20 12.91
C GLY A 44 19.92 2.25 11.44
N ASP A 45 19.43 3.41 10.95
CA ASP A 45 19.04 3.63 9.54
C ASP A 45 18.03 2.60 9.01
N ARG A 46 17.09 2.23 9.89
CA ARG A 46 15.97 1.33 9.57
C ARG A 46 14.72 2.15 9.34
N VAL A 47 13.78 1.57 8.61
CA VAL A 47 12.48 2.18 8.34
C VAL A 47 11.39 1.23 8.79
N ASP A 48 10.29 1.76 9.30
CA ASP A 48 9.14 0.96 9.70
C ASP A 48 8.27 0.60 8.49
N LEU A 49 8.29 -0.67 8.10
CA LEU A 49 7.53 -1.15 6.96
C LEU A 49 6.00 -1.10 7.18
N VAL A 50 5.55 -1.21 8.43
CA VAL A 50 4.11 -1.09 8.75
C VAL A 50 3.63 0.35 8.54
N ASP A 51 4.43 1.33 8.96
CA ASP A 51 4.12 2.75 8.71
C ASP A 51 4.16 3.08 7.21
N LEU A 52 5.07 2.45 6.46
CA LEU A 52 5.12 2.58 5.00
C LEU A 52 3.81 2.11 4.35
N TRP A 53 3.32 0.90 4.68
CA TRP A 53 2.06 0.39 4.10
C TRP A 53 0.85 1.23 4.48
N ARG A 54 0.81 1.74 5.72
CA ARG A 54 -0.21 2.69 6.16
C ARG A 54 -0.20 3.95 5.30
N ARG A 55 0.96 4.54 5.05
CA ARG A 55 1.07 5.78 4.27
C ARG A 55 0.79 5.58 2.79
N MET A 56 1.24 4.45 2.24
CA MET A 56 1.10 4.12 0.82
C MET A 56 -0.34 3.71 0.43
N TRP A 57 -0.99 2.87 1.24
CA TRP A 57 -2.30 2.29 0.90
C TRP A 57 -3.38 2.50 1.96
N GLY A 58 -3.08 3.15 3.09
CA GLY A 58 -4.02 3.26 4.22
C GLY A 58 -4.34 1.91 4.87
N ILE A 59 -3.38 0.98 4.85
CA ILE A 59 -3.50 -0.34 5.48
C ILE A 59 -2.94 -0.24 6.90
N ASP A 60 -3.83 -0.13 7.88
CA ASP A 60 -3.45 0.15 9.28
C ASP A 60 -3.18 -1.08 10.14
N HIS A 61 -3.75 -2.23 9.75
CA HIS A 61 -3.82 -3.42 10.59
C HIS A 61 -3.38 -4.65 9.79
N VAL A 62 -2.07 -4.81 9.60
CA VAL A 62 -1.53 -6.01 8.93
C VAL A 62 -1.46 -7.15 9.94
N PRO A 63 -2.12 -8.30 9.71
CA PRO A 63 -1.97 -9.48 10.55
C PRO A 63 -0.51 -9.92 10.64
N ILE A 64 -0.04 -10.34 11.83
CA ILE A 64 1.37 -10.69 12.05
C ILE A 64 1.85 -11.80 11.10
N ASP A 65 0.99 -12.80 10.88
CA ASP A 65 1.23 -13.92 9.95
C ASP A 65 1.31 -13.48 8.48
N MET A 66 0.74 -12.32 8.14
CA MET A 66 0.74 -11.77 6.78
C MET A 66 1.89 -10.80 6.49
N VAL A 67 2.69 -10.42 7.49
CA VAL A 67 3.83 -9.48 7.31
C VAL A 67 4.82 -9.99 6.25
N ALA A 68 5.18 -11.27 6.31
CA ALA A 68 6.11 -11.86 5.35
C ALA A 68 5.57 -11.85 3.92
N VAL A 69 4.25 -11.99 3.76
CA VAL A 69 3.59 -11.93 2.44
C VAL A 69 3.54 -10.49 1.93
N MET A 70 3.19 -9.54 2.80
CA MET A 70 3.15 -8.10 2.48
C MET A 70 4.55 -7.54 2.17
N GLN A 71 5.62 -8.09 2.74
CA GLN A 71 7.00 -7.66 2.49
C GLN A 71 7.53 -8.09 1.11
N ARG A 72 6.84 -8.99 0.40
CA ARG A 72 7.25 -9.42 -0.93
C ARG A 72 7.40 -8.23 -1.89
N PRO A 73 8.27 -8.35 -2.91
CA PRO A 73 8.42 -7.31 -3.92
C PRO A 73 7.08 -6.90 -4.53
N LEU A 74 6.85 -5.59 -4.63
CA LEU A 74 5.68 -5.02 -5.28
C LEU A 74 5.72 -5.28 -6.78
N PHE A 75 4.55 -5.38 -7.40
CA PHE A 75 4.50 -5.58 -8.85
C PHE A 75 4.74 -4.28 -9.60
N THR A 76 5.56 -4.38 -10.65
CA THR A 76 5.71 -3.34 -11.65
C THR A 76 4.53 -3.35 -12.62
N VAL A 77 4.37 -2.28 -13.39
CA VAL A 77 3.39 -2.23 -14.48
C VAL A 77 3.60 -3.39 -15.47
N ASP A 78 4.85 -3.68 -15.82
CA ASP A 78 5.18 -4.72 -16.81
C ASP A 78 4.77 -6.11 -16.30
N GLN A 79 5.03 -6.40 -15.02
CA GLN A 79 4.59 -7.65 -14.40
C GLN A 79 3.07 -7.78 -14.39
N VAL A 80 2.33 -6.73 -14.01
CA VAL A 80 0.86 -6.76 -14.05
C VAL A 80 0.35 -6.95 -15.48
N ALA A 81 0.99 -6.30 -16.45
CA ALA A 81 0.62 -6.41 -17.86
C ALA A 81 0.82 -7.83 -18.40
N GLU A 82 1.95 -8.46 -18.04
CA GLU A 82 2.25 -9.85 -18.36
C GLU A 82 1.21 -10.80 -17.76
N MET A 83 0.86 -10.63 -16.49
CA MET A 83 -0.11 -11.48 -15.78
C MET A 83 -1.51 -11.49 -16.43
N VAL A 84 -1.90 -10.42 -17.14
CA VAL A 84 -3.19 -10.33 -17.84
C VAL A 84 -3.06 -10.30 -19.37
N ASN A 85 -1.87 -10.64 -19.89
CA ASN A 85 -1.55 -10.72 -21.30
C ASN A 85 -1.91 -9.46 -22.11
N VAL A 86 -1.50 -8.29 -21.62
CA VAL A 86 -1.64 -7.00 -22.33
C VAL A 86 -0.34 -6.20 -22.30
N THR A 87 -0.33 -5.05 -22.97
CA THR A 87 0.83 -4.15 -22.94
C THR A 87 0.86 -3.31 -21.66
N SER A 88 2.07 -2.94 -21.22
CA SER A 88 2.28 -2.03 -20.09
C SER A 88 1.62 -0.66 -20.30
N HIS A 89 1.51 -0.21 -21.55
CA HIS A 89 0.80 1.02 -21.90
C HIS A 89 -0.69 0.93 -21.54
N THR A 90 -1.32 -0.22 -21.81
CA THR A 90 -2.71 -0.49 -21.44
C THR A 90 -2.92 -0.39 -19.94
N ILE A 91 -2.06 -1.03 -19.13
CA ILE A 91 -2.14 -0.96 -17.66
C ILE A 91 -1.92 0.46 -17.15
N ARG A 92 -0.94 1.21 -17.70
CA ARG A 92 -0.74 2.63 -17.33
C ARG A 92 -1.96 3.48 -17.63
N ARG A 93 -2.52 3.36 -18.83
CA ARG A 93 -3.71 4.10 -19.26
C ARG A 93 -4.92 3.77 -18.39
N ALA A 94 -5.14 2.49 -18.13
CA ALA A 94 -6.24 2.02 -17.28
C ALA A 94 -6.05 2.40 -15.79
N GLY A 95 -4.82 2.62 -15.33
CA GLY A 95 -4.58 3.17 -14.00
C GLY A 95 -4.79 4.69 -13.92
N ASN A 96 -4.63 5.42 -15.03
CA ASN A 96 -4.77 6.88 -15.07
C ASN A 96 -6.22 7.31 -15.32
N GLY A 97 -6.93 6.60 -16.19
CA GLY A 97 -8.37 6.77 -16.37
C GLY A 97 -9.10 5.84 -15.42
N PHE A 98 -10.14 6.31 -14.75
CA PHE A 98 -11.10 5.44 -14.06
C PHE A 98 -11.93 4.64 -15.08
N ASP A 99 -11.25 3.86 -15.93
CA ASP A 99 -11.90 2.99 -16.90
C ASP A 99 -12.55 1.84 -16.14
N ARG A 100 -13.88 1.93 -16.01
CA ARG A 100 -14.71 0.94 -15.33
C ARG A 100 -14.56 -0.46 -15.93
N LYS A 101 -14.12 -0.58 -17.18
CA LYS A 101 -13.85 -1.88 -17.82
C LYS A 101 -12.73 -2.64 -17.11
N TRP A 102 -11.69 -1.93 -16.70
CA TRP A 102 -10.50 -2.53 -16.09
C TRP A 102 -10.65 -2.70 -14.59
N ASN A 103 -11.25 -1.70 -13.92
CA ASN A 103 -11.40 -1.68 -12.46
C ASN A 103 -10.10 -2.08 -11.74
N LEU A 104 -8.98 -1.50 -12.18
CA LEU A 104 -7.64 -1.83 -11.66
C LEU A 104 -7.54 -1.48 -10.17
N PRO A 105 -6.81 -2.27 -9.37
CA PRO A 105 -6.55 -1.91 -7.99
C PRO A 105 -5.73 -0.62 -7.84
N GLU A 106 -5.80 -0.05 -6.64
CA GLU A 106 -5.04 1.14 -6.28
C GLU A 106 -3.54 0.87 -6.41
N HIS A 107 -2.86 1.76 -7.12
CA HIS A 107 -1.41 1.75 -7.27
C HIS A 107 -0.80 2.91 -6.51
N VAL A 108 0.50 2.81 -6.30
CA VAL A 108 1.30 3.90 -5.73
C VAL A 108 2.36 4.32 -6.74
N ASP A 109 2.43 5.62 -6.97
CA ASP A 109 3.49 6.23 -7.77
C ASP A 109 4.63 6.66 -6.84
N LEU A 110 5.78 5.99 -6.95
CA LEU A 110 7.02 6.33 -6.24
C LEU A 110 7.77 7.50 -6.91
N GLY A 111 7.31 7.90 -8.09
CA GLY A 111 7.83 8.96 -8.94
C GLY A 111 7.14 8.91 -10.30
N GLU A 112 7.43 9.88 -11.18
CA GLU A 112 6.70 10.10 -12.45
C GLU A 112 6.53 8.84 -13.32
N ARG A 113 7.51 7.93 -13.29
CA ARG A 113 7.51 6.71 -14.11
C ARG A 113 7.47 5.40 -13.31
N VAL A 114 7.49 5.48 -11.98
CA VAL A 114 7.69 4.32 -11.11
C VAL A 114 6.39 4.00 -10.38
N ARG A 115 5.54 3.21 -11.02
CA ARG A 115 4.26 2.76 -10.46
C ARG A 115 4.37 1.37 -9.87
N ARG A 116 3.83 1.16 -8.67
CA ARG A 116 3.84 -0.11 -7.96
C ARG A 116 2.46 -0.53 -7.52
N TYR A 117 2.22 -1.83 -7.60
CA TYR A 117 0.99 -2.46 -7.17
C TYR A 117 1.26 -3.44 -6.04
N LEU A 118 0.35 -3.48 -5.08
CA LEU A 118 0.40 -4.44 -3.99
C LEU A 118 0.04 -5.84 -4.53
N PRO A 119 0.89 -6.87 -4.36
CA PRO A 119 0.63 -8.19 -4.93
C PRO A 119 -0.72 -8.77 -4.50
N LEU A 120 -1.10 -8.61 -3.23
CA LEU A 120 -2.38 -9.13 -2.71
C LEU A 120 -3.60 -8.48 -3.37
N HIS A 121 -3.54 -7.18 -3.68
CA HIS A 121 -4.61 -6.50 -4.41
C HIS A 121 -4.71 -7.01 -5.85
N ILE A 122 -3.58 -7.16 -6.55
CA ILE A 122 -3.54 -7.67 -7.93
C ILE A 122 -4.08 -9.10 -8.00
N HIS A 123 -3.63 -9.99 -7.11
CA HIS A 123 -4.12 -11.36 -7.07
C HIS A 123 -5.62 -11.43 -6.81
N SER A 124 -6.13 -10.63 -5.87
CA SER A 124 -7.57 -10.57 -5.59
C SER A 124 -8.36 -10.11 -6.83
N TRP A 125 -7.84 -9.11 -7.54
CA TRP A 125 -8.45 -8.58 -8.76
C TRP A 125 -8.46 -9.60 -9.91
N ILE A 126 -7.33 -10.25 -10.19
CA ILE A 126 -7.23 -11.29 -11.24
C ILE A 126 -8.20 -12.44 -10.95
N ASN A 127 -8.24 -12.87 -9.69
CA ASN A 127 -9.10 -13.98 -9.25
C ASN A 127 -10.57 -13.59 -9.07
N ARG A 128 -10.93 -12.31 -9.27
CA ARG A 128 -12.27 -11.75 -9.03
C ARG A 128 -12.80 -12.03 -7.61
N SER A 129 -11.89 -12.13 -6.64
CA SER A 129 -12.22 -12.30 -5.23
C SER A 129 -12.21 -10.94 -4.52
N ALA A 130 -13.06 -10.77 -3.52
CA ALA A 130 -12.97 -9.61 -2.64
C ALA A 130 -11.63 -9.65 -1.89
N PRO A 131 -10.88 -8.53 -1.81
CA PRO A 131 -9.70 -8.47 -0.97
C PRO A 131 -10.09 -8.66 0.49
N GLU A 132 -9.15 -9.19 1.27
CA GLU A 132 -9.33 -9.35 2.71
C GLU A 132 -9.69 -8.01 3.39
N PRO A 133 -10.60 -7.99 4.38
CA PRO A 133 -11.09 -6.74 4.97
C PRO A 133 -9.99 -5.84 5.57
N TRP A 134 -8.90 -6.43 6.06
CA TRP A 134 -7.76 -5.70 6.62
C TRP A 134 -6.86 -5.06 5.55
N LEU A 135 -6.95 -5.51 4.31
CA LEU A 135 -6.20 -5.03 3.14
C LEU A 135 -6.89 -3.84 2.45
N VAL A 136 -8.15 -3.57 2.82
CA VAL A 136 -8.93 -2.46 2.26
C VAL A 136 -8.54 -1.16 2.97
N ARG A 137 -8.28 -0.12 2.17
CA ARG A 137 -7.99 1.23 2.66
C ARG A 137 -9.11 1.71 3.57
N ARG A 138 -8.78 2.02 4.83
CA ARG A 138 -9.74 2.63 5.76
C ARG A 138 -9.81 4.13 5.50
N ARG A 139 -10.94 4.60 4.94
CA ARG A 139 -11.24 6.03 4.80
C ARG A 139 -11.80 6.54 6.12
N GLY A 140 -10.95 7.21 6.91
CA GLY A 140 -11.35 8.02 8.04
C GLY A 140 -10.30 9.10 8.29
N PRO A 141 -10.66 10.29 8.80
CA PRO A 141 -9.67 11.29 9.17
C PRO A 141 -8.76 10.68 10.25
N LEU A 142 -7.49 10.49 9.90
CA LEU A 142 -6.45 10.13 10.85
C LEU A 142 -6.22 11.35 11.72
N GLY A 143 -6.62 11.29 12.99
CA GLY A 143 -6.12 12.26 13.97
C GLY A 143 -4.58 12.17 14.05
N PRO A 144 -3.89 13.17 14.63
CA PRO A 144 -2.43 13.21 14.73
C PRO A 144 -1.79 12.00 15.46
N MET A 145 -2.59 11.13 16.09
CA MET A 145 -2.14 9.88 16.71
C MET A 145 -2.66 8.60 16.03
N GLY A 146 -3.16 8.67 14.79
CA GLY A 146 -3.68 7.49 14.07
C GLY A 146 -4.97 6.90 14.66
N LEU A 147 -5.67 7.63 15.51
CA LEU A 147 -6.98 7.26 16.04
C LEU A 147 -8.08 7.85 15.18
N THR A 148 -9.05 7.02 14.80
CA THR A 148 -10.25 7.44 14.09
C THR A 148 -11.07 8.36 15.00
N LEU A 149 -11.28 9.61 14.60
CA LEU A 149 -12.13 10.54 15.35
C LEU A 149 -13.57 9.99 15.35
N LYS A 150 -14.05 9.57 16.53
CA LYS A 150 -15.34 8.90 16.73
C LYS A 150 -16.58 9.72 16.32
N ASN A 151 -16.41 10.95 15.83
CA ASN A 151 -17.49 11.92 15.58
C ASN A 151 -17.38 12.68 14.24
N ALA A 152 -16.62 12.20 13.26
CA ALA A 152 -16.74 12.75 11.90
C ALA A 152 -18.08 12.30 11.29
N LYS A 153 -19.15 13.09 11.51
CA LYS A 153 -20.44 12.89 10.85
C LYS A 153 -20.21 12.79 9.33
N PRO A 154 -20.83 11.83 8.64
CA PRO A 154 -20.89 11.87 7.19
C PRO A 154 -21.88 12.99 6.83
N GLU A 155 -21.40 14.13 6.36
CA GLU A 155 -22.26 15.01 5.57
C GLU A 155 -22.49 14.33 4.22
N LEU A 156 -23.57 13.55 4.21
CA LEU A 156 -24.18 13.01 3.02
C LEU A 156 -25.48 13.78 2.78
N GLN A 157 -25.45 14.75 1.88
CA GLN A 157 -26.60 15.16 1.06
C GLN A 157 -26.03 15.41 -0.33
N ARG A 158 -26.13 14.49 -1.30
CA ARG A 158 -27.28 14.22 -2.17
C ARG A 158 -28.01 15.51 -2.63
N GLY A 159 -27.67 15.94 -3.84
CA GLY A 159 -28.62 16.30 -4.90
C GLY A 159 -29.31 17.66 -4.83
N ALA A 160 -28.86 18.59 -5.69
CA ALA A 160 -29.66 19.27 -6.71
C ALA A 160 -28.72 19.80 -7.80
#